data_AF-A0A7X8N434-F1
#
_entry.id   AF-A0A7X8N434-F1
#
_cell.length_a   1.000
_cell.length_b   1.000
_cell.length_c   1.000
_cell.angle_alpha   90.00
_cell.angle_beta   90.00
_cell.angle_gamma   90.00
#
_symmetry.space_group_name_H-M   'P 1'
#
loop_
_entity.id
_entity.type
_entity.pdbx_description
1 polymer ?
#
loop_
_entity_poly.entity_id
_entity_poly.type
_entity_poly.pdbx_seq_one_letter_code
_entity_poly.pdbx_strand_id
1 'polypeptide(L)'
;MDIFEYLDELQLDLREKCSEQIEDKFYVICSELAGTEKANTIKQVDLSKYVNELKKGLELSLNIAQEQTARAIYFEYDLDNNWDSAFFICAEYNNLVDEDDDWASDWIEDFDGPSLEQFSNIYEMDGFDRSDVAIGSTIYLVARTVTAFTKAYKSISDENSTAVCIGFHDQDPIIRINE
;
A
#
# COMPACT_ATOMS: atom_id res chain seq x y z
N MET A 1 -6.15 -20.40 0.07
CA MET A 1 -4.97 -19.54 0.03
C MET A 1 -5.17 -18.52 1.12
N ASP A 2 -4.18 -18.37 1.99
CA ASP A 2 -4.24 -17.41 3.09
C ASP A 2 -4.05 -15.98 2.53
N ILE A 3 -4.54 -14.95 3.23
CA ILE A 3 -4.34 -13.55 2.83
C ILE A 3 -2.86 -13.20 2.74
N PHE A 4 -2.03 -13.79 3.61
CA PHE A 4 -0.57 -13.60 3.61
C PHE A 4 0.09 -14.15 2.34
N GLU A 5 -0.37 -15.30 1.83
CA GLU A 5 0.12 -15.85 0.56
C GLU A 5 -0.18 -14.88 -0.60
N TYR A 6 -1.31 -14.15 -0.55
CA TYR A 6 -1.60 -13.14 -1.56
C TYR A 6 -0.77 -11.86 -1.41
N LEU A 7 -0.39 -11.49 -0.19
CA LEU A 7 0.50 -10.36 0.05
C LEU A 7 1.91 -10.64 -0.48
N ASP A 8 2.42 -11.86 -0.28
CA ASP A 8 3.68 -12.32 -0.88
C ASP A 8 3.61 -12.25 -2.41
N GLU A 9 2.51 -12.72 -3.01
CA GLU A 9 2.30 -12.62 -4.45
C GLU A 9 2.22 -11.17 -4.94
N LEU A 10 1.61 -10.27 -4.17
CA LEU A 10 1.55 -8.84 -4.51
C LEU A 10 2.95 -8.21 -4.52
N GLN A 11 3.78 -8.52 -3.53
CA GLN A 11 5.17 -8.07 -3.46
C GLN A 11 5.99 -8.55 -4.67
N LEU A 12 5.82 -9.81 -5.09
CA LEU A 12 6.48 -10.34 -6.27
C LEU A 12 5.97 -9.66 -7.55
N ASP A 13 4.65 -9.50 -7.66
CA ASP A 13 4.02 -8.91 -8.84
C ASP A 13 4.44 -7.45 -9.07
N LEU A 14 4.70 -6.68 -8.01
CA LEU A 14 5.21 -5.31 -8.10
C LEU A 14 6.55 -5.21 -8.83
N ARG A 15 7.37 -6.27 -8.79
CA ARG A 15 8.68 -6.33 -9.47
C ARG A 15 8.55 -6.67 -10.95
N GLU A 16 7.51 -7.41 -11.33
CA GLU A 16 7.39 -8.02 -12.66
C GLU A 16 6.30 -7.42 -13.55
N LYS A 17 5.30 -6.77 -12.96
CA LYS A 17 4.06 -6.36 -13.64
C LYS A 17 3.82 -4.86 -13.55
N CYS A 18 3.08 -4.33 -14.52
CA CYS A 18 2.55 -2.98 -14.42
C CYS A 18 1.29 -2.95 -13.53
N SER A 19 0.94 -1.76 -13.03
CA SER A 19 -0.17 -1.59 -12.09
C SER A 19 -1.51 -2.11 -12.63
N GLU A 20 -1.78 -1.98 -13.92
CA GLU A 20 -3.00 -2.48 -14.55
C GLU A 20 -3.09 -4.01 -14.51
N GLN A 21 -1.96 -4.71 -14.73
CA GLN A 21 -1.92 -6.17 -14.68
C GLN A 21 -2.12 -6.70 -13.26
N ILE A 22 -1.59 -5.98 -12.26
CA ILE A 22 -1.79 -6.29 -10.84
C ILE A 22 -3.27 -6.11 -10.49
N GLU A 23 -3.86 -4.95 -10.81
CA GLU A 23 -5.26 -4.67 -10.54
C GLU A 23 -6.21 -5.67 -11.23
N ASP A 24 -5.92 -6.09 -12.46
CA ASP A 24 -6.71 -7.10 -13.16
C ASP A 24 -6.60 -8.48 -12.51
N LYS A 25 -5.41 -8.89 -12.05
CA LYS A 25 -5.23 -10.16 -11.31
C LYS A 25 -6.06 -10.16 -10.04
N PHE A 26 -5.93 -9.14 -9.20
CA PHE A 26 -6.63 -9.08 -7.91
C PHE A 26 -8.14 -8.85 -8.07
N TYR A 27 -8.58 -8.21 -9.17
CA TYR A 27 -9.99 -8.19 -9.56
C TYR A 27 -10.55 -9.58 -9.82
N VAL A 28 -9.81 -10.45 -10.53
CA VAL A 28 -10.23 -11.83 -10.81
C VAL A 28 -10.31 -12.62 -9.51
N ILE A 29 -9.28 -12.53 -8.65
CA ILE A 29 -9.27 -13.18 -7.33
C ILE A 29 -10.48 -12.74 -6.49
N CYS A 30 -10.73 -11.43 -6.41
CA CYS A 30 -11.90 -10.89 -5.69
C CYS A 30 -13.22 -11.40 -6.30
N SER A 31 -13.31 -11.46 -7.63
CA SER A 31 -14.51 -11.94 -8.32
C SER A 31 -14.79 -13.41 -8.03
N GLU A 32 -13.76 -14.25 -7.91
CA GLU A 32 -13.86 -15.67 -7.62
C GLU A 32 -14.23 -15.93 -6.15
N LEU A 33 -13.65 -15.18 -5.21
CA LEU A 33 -13.83 -15.39 -3.77
C LEU A 33 -15.01 -14.63 -3.16
N ALA A 34 -15.21 -13.37 -3.56
CA ALA A 34 -16.21 -12.45 -3.02
C ALA A 34 -17.37 -12.13 -4.00
N GLY A 35 -17.28 -12.64 -5.23
CA GLY A 35 -18.27 -12.41 -6.28
C GLY A 35 -18.01 -11.16 -7.11
N THR A 36 -18.40 -11.23 -8.38
CA THR A 36 -18.20 -10.15 -9.37
C THR A 36 -18.85 -8.82 -8.99
N GLU A 37 -19.95 -8.83 -8.23
CA GLU A 37 -20.59 -7.61 -7.75
C GLU A 37 -19.65 -6.83 -6.81
N LYS A 38 -19.09 -7.51 -5.80
CA LYS A 38 -18.15 -6.92 -4.84
C LYS A 38 -16.89 -6.41 -5.55
N ALA A 39 -16.32 -7.22 -6.44
CA ALA A 39 -15.14 -6.82 -7.22
C ALA A 39 -15.43 -5.57 -8.06
N ASN A 40 -16.62 -5.44 -8.66
CA ASN A 40 -17.00 -4.24 -9.40
C ASN A 40 -17.19 -3.02 -8.48
N THR A 41 -17.80 -3.19 -7.29
CA THR A 41 -17.91 -2.11 -6.31
C THR A 41 -16.55 -1.54 -5.96
N ILE A 42 -15.58 -2.41 -5.65
CA ILE A 42 -14.20 -1.98 -5.36
C ILE A 42 -13.59 -1.29 -6.58
N LYS A 43 -13.69 -1.88 -7.77
CA LYS A 43 -13.10 -1.35 -9.02
C LYS A 43 -13.63 0.04 -9.40
N GLN A 44 -14.89 0.33 -9.10
CA GLN A 44 -15.56 1.58 -9.47
C GLN A 44 -15.15 2.79 -8.63
N VAL A 45 -14.49 2.59 -7.49
CA VAL A 45 -13.96 3.70 -6.68
C VAL A 45 -12.86 4.43 -7.47
N ASP A 46 -13.09 5.72 -7.72
CA ASP A 46 -12.14 6.59 -8.42
C ASP A 46 -11.00 7.02 -7.48
N LEU A 47 -9.78 6.60 -7.82
CA LEU A 47 -8.57 6.88 -7.04
C LEU A 47 -7.81 8.11 -7.55
N SER A 48 -8.31 8.83 -8.55
CA SER A 48 -7.59 9.95 -9.17
C SER A 48 -7.24 11.05 -8.17
N LYS A 49 -8.15 11.39 -7.26
CA LYS A 49 -7.89 12.38 -6.20
C LYS A 49 -6.84 11.83 -5.21
N TYR A 50 -7.04 10.60 -4.75
CA TYR A 50 -6.16 9.93 -3.79
C TYR A 50 -4.71 9.83 -4.31
N VAL A 51 -4.52 9.40 -5.57
CA VAL A 51 -3.21 9.34 -6.23
C VAL A 51 -2.53 10.73 -6.28
N ASN A 52 -3.29 11.80 -6.54
CA ASN A 52 -2.73 13.15 -6.56
C ASN A 52 -2.33 13.65 -5.16
N GLU A 53 -3.02 13.22 -4.10
CA GLU A 53 -2.67 13.57 -2.72
C GLU A 53 -1.47 12.75 -2.25
N LEU A 54 -1.44 11.45 -2.54
CA LEU A 54 -0.27 10.59 -2.34
C LEU A 54 0.98 11.15 -3.00
N LYS A 55 0.86 11.65 -4.24
CA LYS A 55 1.96 12.28 -4.97
C LYS A 55 2.55 13.46 -4.18
N LYS A 56 1.71 14.35 -3.64
CA LYS A 56 2.18 15.50 -2.85
C LYS A 56 2.86 15.07 -1.55
N GLY A 57 2.30 14.06 -0.87
CA GLY A 57 2.88 13.51 0.36
C GLY A 57 4.25 12.86 0.09
N LEU A 58 4.37 12.12 -1.00
CA LEU A 58 5.63 11.53 -1.45
C LEU A 58 6.68 12.58 -1.86
N GLU A 59 6.28 13.63 -2.60
CA GLU A 59 7.18 14.76 -2.94
C GLU A 59 7.73 15.43 -1.67
N LEU A 60 6.87 15.67 -0.69
CA LEU A 60 7.29 16.22 0.61
C LEU A 60 8.22 15.25 1.35
N SER A 61 7.85 13.96 1.42
CA SER A 61 8.64 12.92 2.10
C SER A 61 10.04 12.79 1.52
N LEU A 62 10.16 12.80 0.19
CA LEU A 62 11.45 12.68 -0.50
C LEU A 62 12.36 13.90 -0.21
N ASN A 63 11.79 15.10 -0.16
CA ASN A 63 12.55 16.30 0.20
C ASN A 63 13.06 16.22 1.65
N ILE A 64 12.19 15.87 2.60
CA ILE A 64 12.56 15.73 4.01
C ILE A 64 13.61 14.63 4.19
N ALA A 65 13.41 13.47 3.57
CA ALA A 65 14.33 12.35 3.63
C ALA A 65 15.72 12.73 3.10
N GLN A 66 15.80 13.50 2.01
CA GLN A 66 17.07 14.00 1.48
C GLN A 66 17.74 14.98 2.45
N GLU A 67 16.99 15.93 3.02
CA GLU A 67 17.52 16.92 3.97
C GLU A 67 18.04 16.26 5.25
N GLN A 68 17.36 15.23 5.72
CA GLN A 68 17.68 14.51 6.96
C GLN A 68 18.60 13.30 6.75
N THR A 69 18.99 13.00 5.50
CA THR A 69 19.78 11.81 5.16
C THR A 69 19.09 10.51 5.63
N ALA A 70 17.76 10.48 5.56
CA ALA A 70 16.95 9.32 5.90
C ALA A 70 17.16 8.19 4.90
N ARG A 71 16.97 6.95 5.36
CA ARG A 71 17.19 5.74 4.55
C ARG A 71 15.91 5.23 3.91
N ALA A 72 14.76 5.42 4.58
CA ALA A 72 13.48 4.98 4.08
C ALA A 72 12.37 6.00 4.32
N ILE A 73 11.35 5.89 3.47
CA ILE A 73 10.03 6.48 3.66
C ILE A 73 9.06 5.31 3.78
N TYR A 74 8.31 5.26 4.88
CA TYR A 74 7.27 4.28 5.12
C TYR A 74 5.91 4.96 5.09
N PHE A 75 5.01 4.48 4.24
CA PHE A 75 3.62 4.90 4.21
C PHE A 75 2.75 3.84 4.87
N GLU A 76 2.20 4.17 6.04
CA GLU A 76 1.24 3.30 6.74
C GLU A 76 -0.18 3.77 6.48
N TYR A 77 -1.11 2.85 6.34
CA TYR A 77 -2.55 3.15 6.29
C TYR A 77 -3.36 2.18 7.14
N ASP A 78 -4.52 2.62 7.62
CA ASP A 78 -5.37 1.83 8.50
C ASP A 78 -6.61 1.30 7.74
N LEU A 79 -6.74 -0.02 7.64
CA LEU A 79 -7.85 -0.65 6.91
C LEU A 79 -9.22 -0.31 7.50
N ASP A 80 -9.31 -0.08 8.82
CA ASP A 80 -10.58 0.02 9.54
C ASP A 80 -10.85 1.40 10.17
N ASN A 81 -9.95 2.35 9.95
CA ASN A 81 -10.09 3.74 10.37
C ASN A 81 -10.01 4.69 9.15
N ASN A 82 -11.05 4.70 8.33
CA ASN A 82 -11.20 5.57 7.14
C ASN A 82 -10.10 5.44 6.08
N TRP A 83 -9.28 4.39 6.12
CA TRP A 83 -8.05 4.36 5.31
C TRP A 83 -7.14 5.56 5.62
N ASP A 84 -7.23 6.12 6.84
CA ASP A 84 -6.34 7.16 7.32
C ASP A 84 -4.91 6.66 7.25
N SER A 85 -3.99 7.55 6.93
CA SER A 85 -2.61 7.19 6.63
C SER A 85 -1.63 8.23 7.12
N ALA A 86 -0.37 7.84 7.20
CA ALA A 86 0.73 8.71 7.54
C ALA A 86 1.99 8.34 6.75
N PHE A 87 2.85 9.33 6.55
CA PHE A 87 4.20 9.15 6.04
C PHE A 87 5.17 9.23 7.21
N PHE A 88 6.07 8.27 7.29
CA PHE A 88 7.14 8.18 8.29
C PHE A 88 8.49 8.25 7.60
N ILE A 89 9.39 9.09 8.13
CA ILE A 89 10.75 9.28 7.62
C ILE A 89 11.72 8.54 8.53
N CYS A 90 12.32 7.46 8.03
CA CYS A 90 13.08 6.52 8.84
C CYS A 90 14.60 6.69 8.67
N ALA A 91 15.32 6.77 9.78
CA ALA A 91 16.78 6.91 9.79
C ALA A 91 17.49 5.63 9.32
N GLU A 92 16.88 4.48 9.58
CA GLU A 92 17.40 3.16 9.25
C GLU A 92 16.48 2.45 8.26
N TYR A 93 17.01 1.38 7.68
CA TYR A 93 16.31 0.56 6.70
C TYR A 93 17.02 -0.78 6.55
N ASN A 94 16.24 -1.86 6.57
CA ASN A 94 16.69 -3.22 6.27
C ASN A 94 16.01 -3.72 4.98
N ASN A 95 16.72 -4.52 4.20
CA ASN A 95 16.18 -5.03 2.94
C ASN A 95 15.10 -6.07 3.22
N LEU A 96 14.17 -6.29 2.29
CA LEU A 96 13.12 -7.31 2.44
C LEU A 96 13.67 -8.70 2.79
N VAL A 97 14.83 -9.08 2.25
CA VAL A 97 15.46 -10.40 2.48
C VAL A 97 15.93 -10.61 3.91
N ASP A 98 16.04 -9.54 4.69
CA ASP A 98 16.48 -9.59 6.08
C ASP A 98 15.30 -9.94 7.03
N GLU A 99 14.04 -9.88 6.55
CA GLU A 99 12.81 -10.19 7.30
C GLU A 99 12.72 -9.45 8.65
N ASP A 100 13.17 -8.19 8.67
CA ASP A 100 13.23 -7.34 9.85
C ASP A 100 12.74 -5.93 9.50
N ASP A 101 11.50 -5.64 9.90
CA ASP A 101 10.84 -4.36 9.69
C ASP A 101 10.83 -3.44 10.93
N ASP A 102 11.62 -3.76 11.97
CA ASP A 102 11.69 -2.94 13.20
C ASP A 102 12.10 -1.48 12.90
N TRP A 103 12.84 -1.25 11.82
CA TRP A 103 13.24 0.09 11.34
C TRP A 103 12.05 1.03 11.08
N ALA A 104 10.86 0.48 10.76
CA ALA A 104 9.67 1.27 10.50
C ALA A 104 9.04 1.86 11.79
N SER A 105 9.42 1.35 12.96
CA SER A 105 8.93 1.81 14.26
C SER A 105 9.75 2.94 14.90
N ASP A 106 10.92 3.27 14.34
CA ASP A 106 11.81 4.34 14.81
C ASP A 106 12.01 5.40 13.70
N TRP A 107 11.06 6.33 13.63
CA TRP A 107 11.07 7.42 12.65
C TRP A 107 11.58 8.74 13.24
N ILE A 108 12.16 9.57 12.37
CA ILE A 108 12.67 10.90 12.70
C ILE A 108 11.53 11.92 12.70
N GLU A 109 10.64 11.80 11.72
CA GLU A 109 9.53 12.72 11.47
C GLU A 109 8.37 11.96 10.84
N ASP A 110 7.15 12.40 11.13
CA ASP A 110 5.92 11.89 10.56
C ASP A 110 4.94 13.02 10.22
N PHE A 111 4.05 12.75 9.28
CA PHE A 111 2.92 13.62 8.97
C PHE A 111 1.77 12.87 8.31
N ASP A 112 0.57 13.42 8.47
CA ASP A 112 -0.66 12.85 7.94
C ASP A 112 -0.60 12.70 6.41
N GLY A 113 -1.02 11.52 5.93
CA GLY A 113 -1.29 11.21 4.54
C GLY A 113 -2.77 11.41 4.17
N PRO A 114 -3.14 11.10 2.92
CA PRO A 114 -4.54 11.13 2.50
C PRO A 114 -5.34 9.97 3.06
N SER A 115 -6.63 10.17 3.28
CA SER A 115 -7.58 9.11 3.63
C SER A 115 -8.40 8.64 2.42
N LEU A 116 -9.03 7.47 2.56
CA LEU A 116 -9.88 6.88 1.53
C LEU A 116 -11.08 6.16 2.17
N GLU A 117 -11.94 6.93 2.82
CA GLU A 117 -13.11 6.46 3.57
C GLU A 117 -13.98 5.43 2.81
N GLN A 118 -14.07 5.55 1.48
CA GLN A 118 -14.81 4.58 0.65
C GLN A 118 -14.24 3.16 0.74
N PHE A 119 -12.93 2.99 0.87
CA PHE A 119 -12.31 1.67 1.06
C PHE A 119 -12.62 1.12 2.45
N SER A 120 -12.53 1.93 3.51
CA SER A 120 -12.89 1.54 4.88
C SER A 120 -14.34 1.05 4.95
N ASN A 121 -15.26 1.80 4.36
CA ASN A 121 -16.68 1.43 4.30
C ASN A 121 -16.91 0.07 3.59
N ILE A 122 -16.13 -0.25 2.57
CA ILE A 122 -16.24 -1.55 1.88
C ILE A 122 -15.64 -2.65 2.75
N TYR A 123 -14.48 -2.40 3.36
CA TYR A 123 -13.78 -3.33 4.25
C TYR A 123 -14.62 -3.72 5.46
N GLU A 124 -15.25 -2.76 6.14
CA GLU A 124 -16.08 -2.97 7.33
C GLU A 124 -17.23 -3.98 7.13
N MET A 125 -17.65 -4.20 5.87
CA MET A 125 -18.69 -5.17 5.55
C MET A 125 -18.24 -6.62 5.76
N ASP A 126 -16.98 -6.91 5.47
CA ASP A 126 -16.47 -8.29 5.37
C ASP A 126 -15.35 -8.56 6.40
N GLY A 127 -14.60 -7.52 6.80
CA GLY A 127 -13.43 -7.59 7.66
C GLY A 127 -12.19 -8.15 6.94
N PHE A 128 -11.14 -8.47 7.71
CA PHE A 128 -9.84 -8.87 7.18
C PHE A 128 -9.85 -10.21 6.41
N ASP A 129 -9.91 -11.35 7.10
CA ASP A 129 -9.60 -12.66 6.51
C ASP A 129 -10.47 -13.83 7.02
N ARG A 130 -11.55 -13.56 7.75
CA ARG A 130 -12.36 -14.61 8.42
C ARG A 130 -13.19 -15.47 7.47
N SER A 131 -13.18 -15.18 6.17
CA SER A 131 -13.90 -15.92 5.13
C SER A 131 -13.27 -15.65 3.75
N ASP A 132 -13.56 -16.50 2.76
CA ASP A 132 -13.14 -16.28 1.37
C ASP A 132 -13.58 -14.90 0.85
N VAL A 133 -14.79 -14.46 1.20
CA VAL A 133 -15.30 -13.13 0.84
C VAL A 133 -14.41 -12.03 1.42
N ALA A 134 -14.08 -12.12 2.71
CA ALA A 134 -13.21 -11.16 3.40
C ALA A 134 -11.80 -11.14 2.79
N ILE A 135 -11.20 -12.31 2.55
CA ILE A 135 -9.89 -12.43 1.92
C ILE A 135 -9.91 -11.76 0.55
N GLY A 136 -10.88 -12.13 -0.30
CA GLY A 136 -10.99 -11.64 -1.66
C GLY A 136 -11.27 -10.15 -1.78
N SER A 137 -12.09 -9.57 -0.89
CA SER A 137 -12.37 -8.13 -0.89
C SER A 137 -11.19 -7.35 -0.31
N THR A 138 -10.65 -7.76 0.84
CA THR A 138 -9.52 -7.09 1.51
C THR A 138 -8.28 -7.06 0.62
N ILE A 139 -7.89 -8.19 0.03
CA ILE A 139 -6.68 -8.20 -0.79
C ILE A 139 -6.81 -7.32 -2.04
N TYR A 140 -8.01 -7.19 -2.60
CA TYR A 140 -8.22 -6.33 -3.75
C TYR A 140 -8.19 -4.85 -3.37
N LEU A 141 -8.72 -4.48 -2.20
CA LEU A 141 -8.56 -3.13 -1.63
C LEU A 141 -7.08 -2.81 -1.42
N VAL A 142 -6.32 -3.70 -0.76
CA VAL A 142 -4.87 -3.57 -0.54
C VAL A 142 -4.12 -3.41 -1.87
N ALA A 143 -4.38 -4.29 -2.85
CA ALA A 143 -3.73 -4.24 -4.16
C ALA A 143 -3.99 -2.90 -4.87
N ARG A 144 -5.21 -2.36 -4.81
CA ARG A 144 -5.54 -1.05 -5.40
C ARG A 144 -4.87 0.11 -4.66
N THR A 145 -4.73 0.04 -3.34
CA THR A 145 -4.00 1.05 -2.55
C THR A 145 -2.52 1.06 -2.92
N VAL A 146 -1.91 -0.13 -2.96
CA VAL A 146 -0.50 -0.31 -3.30
C VAL A 146 -0.22 0.11 -4.75
N THR A 147 -1.09 -0.20 -5.70
CA THR A 147 -0.92 0.22 -7.10
C THR A 147 -1.13 1.73 -7.27
N ALA A 148 -2.04 2.35 -6.52
CA ALA A 148 -2.22 3.80 -6.48
C ALA A 148 -0.98 4.51 -5.94
N PHE A 149 -0.41 4.01 -4.85
CA PHE A 149 0.84 4.51 -4.28
C PHE A 149 2.02 4.35 -5.23
N THR A 150 2.16 3.18 -5.86
CA THR A 150 3.18 2.92 -6.88
C THR A 150 3.06 3.89 -8.06
N LYS A 151 1.83 4.16 -8.54
CA LYS A 151 1.57 5.13 -9.61
C LYS A 151 1.99 6.54 -9.20
N ALA A 152 1.68 6.94 -7.97
CA ALA A 152 2.08 8.24 -7.44
C ALA A 152 3.61 8.38 -7.38
N TYR A 153 4.31 7.40 -6.80
CA TYR A 153 5.76 7.36 -6.70
C TYR A 153 6.45 7.38 -8.07
N LYS A 154 6.06 6.50 -9.00
CA LYS A 154 6.65 6.44 -10.35
C LYS A 154 6.47 7.72 -11.17
N SER A 155 5.52 8.59 -10.78
CA SER A 155 5.27 9.87 -11.46
C SER A 155 6.22 11.00 -11.03
N ILE A 156 7.00 10.79 -9.96
CA ILE A 156 7.92 11.77 -9.38
C ILE A 156 9.33 11.23 -9.14
N SER A 157 9.52 9.92 -9.26
CA SER A 157 10.81 9.28 -8.97
C SER A 157 11.81 9.58 -10.09
N ASP A 158 12.71 10.52 -9.84
CA ASP A 158 14.05 10.54 -10.45
C ASP A 158 15.00 9.68 -9.57
N GLU A 159 16.16 9.24 -10.08
CA GLU A 159 17.11 8.35 -9.39
C GLU A 159 17.40 8.80 -7.94
N ASN A 160 16.67 8.25 -6.96
CA ASN A 160 16.83 8.51 -5.53
C ASN A 160 17.10 7.18 -4.83
N SER A 161 18.11 7.16 -3.96
CA SER A 161 18.52 5.99 -3.18
C SER A 161 17.69 5.75 -1.93
N THR A 162 16.71 6.62 -1.61
CA THR A 162 15.80 6.40 -0.47
C THR A 162 14.86 5.24 -0.76
N ALA A 163 14.82 4.27 0.15
CA ALA A 163 13.86 3.17 0.09
C ALA A 163 12.43 3.70 0.29
N VAL A 164 11.46 3.16 -0.43
CA VAL A 164 10.06 3.57 -0.34
C VAL A 164 9.19 2.35 -0.13
N CYS A 165 8.47 2.35 0.99
CA CYS A 165 7.74 1.21 1.50
C CYS A 165 6.29 1.59 1.84
N ILE A 166 5.40 0.62 1.82
CA ILE A 166 3.98 0.77 2.13
C ILE A 166 3.46 -0.46 2.89
N GLY A 167 2.60 -0.24 3.88
CA GLY A 167 1.96 -1.31 4.64
C GLY A 167 0.66 -0.82 5.25
N PHE A 168 -0.28 -1.72 5.51
CA PHE A 168 -1.34 -1.38 6.46
C PHE A 168 -0.85 -1.56 7.89
N HIS A 169 -1.56 -1.00 8.88
CA HIS A 169 -1.22 -1.15 10.30
C HIS A 169 -1.03 -2.63 10.69
N ASP A 170 0.07 -2.94 11.38
CA ASP A 170 0.50 -4.31 11.74
C ASP A 170 0.81 -5.25 10.56
N GLN A 171 0.95 -4.74 9.33
CA GLN A 171 1.39 -5.56 8.20
C GLN A 171 2.86 -5.96 8.35
N ASP A 172 3.14 -7.26 8.31
CA ASP A 172 4.49 -7.83 8.31
C ASP A 172 4.55 -9.02 7.32
N PRO A 173 5.41 -8.99 6.29
CA PRO A 173 6.36 -7.92 5.97
C PRO A 173 5.71 -6.69 5.30
N ILE A 174 6.34 -5.53 5.49
CA ILE A 174 5.99 -4.27 4.81
C ILE A 174 6.37 -4.36 3.33
N ILE A 175 5.46 -3.93 2.45
CA ILE A 175 5.67 -3.98 1.00
C ILE A 175 6.69 -2.94 0.55
N ARG A 176 7.58 -3.36 -0.36
CA ARG A 176 8.65 -2.57 -0.94
C ARG A 176 8.31 -2.13 -2.35
N ILE A 177 8.31 -0.81 -2.56
CA ILE A 177 8.08 -0.17 -3.86
C ILE A 177 9.40 0.16 -4.54
N ASN A 178 10.38 0.61 -3.75
CA ASN A 178 11.75 0.90 -4.17
C ASN A 178 12.72 0.47 -3.06
N GLU A 179 13.75 -0.30 -3.43
CA GLU A 179 14.89 -0.70 -2.59
C GLU A 179 16.19 -0.45 -3.37
#